data_AF-V4LR09-F1
#
_entry.id   AF-V4LR09-F1
#
_cell.length_a   1.000
_cell.length_b   1.000
_cell.length_c   1.000
_cell.angle_alpha   90.00
_cell.angle_beta   90.00
_cell.angle_gamma   90.00
#
_symmetry.space_group_name_H-M   'P 1'
#
loop_
_entity.id
_entity.type
_entity.pdbx_description
1 polymer ?
#
loop_
_entity_poly.entity_id
_entity_poly.type
_entity_poly.pdbx_seq_one_letter_code
_entity_poly.pdbx_strand_id
1 'polypeptide(L)'
;MKEAAALMYRTGTGSVVVITPERTVIGIFTERDLTRVVAEGLPHETQVGSVMTRNPVTVKSTEPLSKAIELMAEKKVRHLPVVDSEGRLVGIITSRDVVELTERYLASAGYITE
;
A
#
# COMPACT_ATOMS: atom_id res chain seq x y z
N MET A 1 -4.89 -16.72 2.61
CA MET A 1 -5.01 -15.41 1.92
C MET A 1 -6.42 -14.86 2.04
N LYS A 2 -7.44 -15.72 2.20
CA LYS A 2 -8.82 -15.35 2.53
C LYS A 2 -8.97 -14.27 3.61
N GLU A 3 -8.26 -14.39 4.74
CA GLU A 3 -8.34 -13.39 5.81
C GLU A 3 -7.87 -12.00 5.38
N ALA A 4 -6.75 -11.92 4.65
CA ALA A 4 -6.24 -10.68 4.09
C ALA A 4 -7.21 -10.08 3.07
N ALA A 5 -7.75 -10.89 2.15
CA ALA A 5 -8.75 -10.44 1.19
C ALA A 5 -10.03 -9.93 1.89
N ALA A 6 -10.48 -10.63 2.94
CA ALA A 6 -11.63 -10.22 3.73
C ALA A 6 -11.35 -8.92 4.50
N LEU A 7 -10.14 -8.73 5.01
CA LEU A 7 -9.73 -7.47 5.65
C LEU A 7 -9.79 -6.32 4.64
N MET A 8 -9.12 -6.48 3.48
CA MET A 8 -9.14 -5.51 2.37
C MET A 8 -10.56 -5.10 1.98
N TYR A 9 -11.46 -6.08 1.81
CA TYR A 9 -12.86 -5.83 1.48
C TYR A 9 -13.58 -5.02 2.57
N ARG A 10 -13.45 -5.43 3.84
CA ARG A 10 -14.14 -4.76 4.96
C ARG A 10 -13.63 -3.35 5.21
N THR A 11 -12.35 -3.09 5.00
CA THR A 11 -11.75 -1.77 5.24
C THR A 11 -11.73 -0.89 3.99
N GLY A 12 -12.14 -1.42 2.83
CA GLY A 12 -12.06 -0.69 1.55
C GLY A 12 -10.64 -0.36 1.12
N THR A 13 -9.66 -1.20 1.49
CA THR A 13 -8.23 -0.97 1.18
C THR A 13 -7.73 -1.92 0.10
N GLY A 14 -6.91 -1.42 -0.82
CA GLY A 14 -6.35 -2.20 -1.94
C GLY A 14 -5.08 -2.99 -1.59
N SER A 15 -4.67 -3.00 -0.32
CA SER A 15 -3.50 -3.74 0.15
C SER A 15 -3.52 -4.01 1.65
N VAL A 16 -2.70 -4.99 2.07
CA VAL A 16 -2.30 -5.22 3.46
C VAL A 16 -0.78 -5.33 3.55
N VAL A 17 -0.20 -4.71 4.57
CA VAL A 17 1.24 -4.80 4.86
C VAL A 17 1.47 -5.96 5.81
N VAL A 18 2.47 -6.78 5.52
CA VAL A 18 2.88 -7.91 6.36
C VAL A 18 4.09 -7.47 7.18
N ILE A 19 3.98 -7.59 8.49
CA ILE A 19 5.00 -7.14 9.46
C ILE A 19 5.38 -8.26 10.43
N THR A 20 6.57 -8.13 11.02
CA THR A 20 6.93 -8.91 12.23
C THR A 20 6.29 -8.30 13.49
N PRO A 21 6.30 -9.00 14.63
CA PRO A 21 5.87 -8.42 15.91
C PRO A 21 6.60 -7.11 16.30
N GLU A 22 7.85 -6.97 15.87
CA GLU A 22 8.68 -5.76 16.07
C GLU A 22 8.32 -4.62 15.10
N ARG A 23 7.27 -4.79 14.30
CA ARG A 23 6.77 -3.85 13.27
C ARG A 23 7.68 -3.67 12.06
N THR A 24 8.62 -4.57 11.84
CA THR A 24 9.44 -4.57 10.61
C THR A 24 8.61 -5.01 9.42
N VAL A 25 8.65 -4.24 8.32
CA VAL A 25 7.95 -4.59 7.07
C VAL A 25 8.68 -5.72 6.36
N ILE A 26 7.99 -6.85 6.15
CA ILE A 26 8.54 -8.02 5.45
C ILE A 26 7.86 -8.31 4.12
N GLY A 27 6.68 -7.73 3.88
CA GLY A 27 5.95 -7.91 2.64
C GLY A 27 4.74 -7.00 2.49
N ILE A 28 4.17 -7.01 1.28
CA ILE A 28 2.87 -6.41 0.99
C ILE A 28 2.06 -7.38 0.12
N PHE A 29 0.77 -7.50 0.42
CA PHE A 29 -0.17 -8.24 -0.41
C PHE A 29 -1.23 -7.27 -0.91
N THR A 30 -1.43 -7.24 -2.23
CA THR A 30 -2.29 -6.28 -2.92
C THR A 30 -3.39 -6.98 -3.71
N GLU A 31 -4.35 -6.20 -4.23
CA GLU A 31 -5.33 -6.72 -5.19
C GLU A 31 -4.68 -7.40 -6.40
N ARG A 32 -3.53 -6.90 -6.86
CA ARG A 32 -2.78 -7.50 -7.98
C ARG A 32 -2.30 -8.90 -7.62
N ASP A 33 -1.81 -9.09 -6.40
CA ASP A 33 -1.41 -10.40 -5.90
C ASP A 33 -2.63 -11.31 -5.80
N LEU A 34 -3.76 -10.80 -5.30
CA LEU A 34 -5.02 -11.53 -5.23
C LEU A 34 -5.52 -11.98 -6.62
N THR A 35 -5.45 -11.11 -7.63
CA THR A 35 -5.80 -11.48 -9.01
C THR A 35 -4.88 -12.58 -9.53
N ARG A 36 -3.57 -12.46 -9.29
CA ARG A 36 -2.57 -13.44 -9.74
C ARG A 36 -2.80 -14.82 -9.12
N VAL A 37 -2.96 -14.91 -7.79
CA VAL A 37 -3.15 -16.20 -7.10
C VAL A 37 -4.46 -16.89 -7.46
N VAL A 38 -5.51 -16.12 -7.75
CA VAL A 38 -6.78 -16.67 -8.25
C VAL A 38 -6.59 -17.22 -9.66
N ALA A 39 -5.91 -16.48 -10.54
CA ALA A 39 -5.62 -16.93 -11.90
C ALA A 39 -4.74 -18.20 -11.93
N GLU A 40 -3.81 -18.34 -10.98
CA GLU A 40 -2.98 -19.53 -10.78
C GLU A 40 -3.75 -20.71 -10.16
N GLY A 41 -5.00 -20.51 -9.74
CA GLY A 41 -5.83 -21.57 -9.13
C GLY A 41 -5.38 -21.97 -7.72
N LEU A 42 -4.68 -21.09 -7.01
CA LEU A 42 -4.20 -21.40 -5.66
C LEU A 42 -5.36 -21.47 -4.65
N PRO A 43 -5.32 -22.40 -3.68
CA PRO A 43 -6.34 -22.49 -2.62
C PRO A 43 -6.47 -21.19 -1.84
N HIS A 44 -7.67 -20.82 -1.42
CA HIS A 44 -7.91 -19.55 -0.70
C HIS A 44 -7.28 -19.53 0.71
N GLU A 45 -6.96 -20.72 1.24
CA GLU A 45 -6.21 -20.97 2.47
C GLU A 45 -4.70 -20.68 2.32
N THR A 46 -4.18 -20.55 1.09
CA THR A 46 -2.76 -20.25 0.81
C THR A 46 -2.24 -19.12 1.68
N GLN A 47 -1.14 -19.33 2.41
CA GLN A 47 -0.62 -18.34 3.34
C GLN A 47 -0.20 -17.05 2.62
N VAL A 48 -0.55 -15.88 3.16
CA VAL A 48 -0.18 -14.59 2.55
C VAL A 48 1.34 -14.49 2.40
N GLY A 49 2.10 -14.99 3.37
CA GLY A 49 3.56 -14.99 3.35
C GLY A 49 4.19 -15.72 2.15
N SER A 50 3.48 -16.67 1.52
CA SER A 50 3.98 -17.39 0.34
C SER A 50 3.63 -16.70 -0.99
N VAL A 51 2.72 -15.72 -0.97
CA VAL A 51 2.21 -15.07 -2.19
C VAL A 51 2.32 -13.53 -2.17
N MET A 52 2.78 -12.94 -1.07
CA MET A 52 3.05 -11.51 -0.96
C MET A 52 4.27 -11.09 -1.78
N THR A 53 4.31 -9.82 -2.19
CA THR A 53 5.55 -9.20 -2.65
C THR A 53 6.46 -9.00 -1.44
N ARG A 54 7.64 -9.62 -1.45
CA ARG A 54 8.64 -9.51 -0.38
C ARG A 54 9.42 -8.21 -0.49
N ASN A 55 9.87 -7.69 0.65
CA ASN A 55 10.71 -6.48 0.75
C ASN A 55 10.16 -5.33 -0.11
N PRO A 56 8.91 -4.88 0.13
CA PRO A 56 8.33 -3.80 -0.64
C PRO A 56 9.15 -2.52 -0.48
N VAL A 57 9.11 -1.67 -1.50
CA VAL A 57 9.69 -0.33 -1.41
C VAL A 57 8.93 0.46 -0.34
N THR A 58 9.67 1.08 0.56
CA THR A 58 9.14 1.90 1.66
C THR A 58 9.58 3.36 1.52
N VAL A 59 8.91 4.24 2.26
CA VAL A 59 9.31 5.64 2.43
C VAL A 59 9.41 5.96 3.91
N LYS A 60 10.28 6.88 4.30
CA LYS A 60 10.35 7.36 5.69
C LYS A 60 9.26 8.39 5.94
N SER A 61 8.76 8.45 7.18
CA SER A 61 7.77 9.45 7.60
C SER A 61 8.26 10.89 7.52
N THR A 62 9.58 11.10 7.45
CA THR A 62 10.22 12.40 7.32
C THR A 62 10.51 12.80 5.87
N GLU A 63 10.32 11.89 4.91
CA GLU A 63 10.55 12.20 3.48
C GLU A 63 9.38 13.01 2.90
N PRO A 64 9.66 13.93 1.96
CA PRO A 64 8.62 14.74 1.35
C PRO A 64 7.69 13.86 0.50
N LEU A 65 6.42 14.28 0.40
CA LEU A 65 5.41 13.59 -0.41
C LEU A 65 5.85 13.36 -1.87
N SER A 66 6.58 14.31 -2.44
CA SER A 66 7.14 14.20 -3.80
C SER A 66 8.00 12.95 -3.98
N LYS A 67 8.74 12.53 -2.94
CA LYS A 67 9.54 11.31 -2.97
C LYS A 67 8.67 10.05 -3.08
N ALA A 68 7.57 10.01 -2.33
CA ALA A 68 6.62 8.91 -2.43
C ALA A 68 5.98 8.84 -3.82
N ILE A 69 5.60 10.00 -4.39
CA ILE A 69 5.02 10.08 -5.75
C ILE A 69 6.03 9.58 -6.80
N GLU A 70 7.27 10.06 -6.73
CA GLU A 70 8.37 9.61 -7.61
C GLU A 70 8.54 8.09 -7.53
N LEU A 71 8.64 7.53 -6.32
CA LEU A 71 8.79 6.09 -6.13
C LEU A 71 7.58 5.28 -6.63
N MET A 72 6.35 5.77 -6.44
CA MET A 72 5.16 5.13 -7.00
C MET A 72 5.23 5.05 -8.53
N ALA A 73 5.62 6.15 -9.19
CA ALA A 73 5.76 6.23 -10.64
C ALA A 73 6.89 5.31 -11.16
N GLU A 74 8.08 5.42 -10.59
CA GLU A 74 9.26 4.66 -10.99
C GLU A 74 9.07 3.15 -10.81
N LYS A 75 8.53 2.74 -9.66
CA LYS A 75 8.38 1.32 -9.30
C LYS A 75 7.05 0.74 -9.77
N LYS A 76 6.17 1.55 -10.38
CA LYS A 76 4.83 1.17 -10.85
C LYS A 76 3.98 0.54 -9.74
N VAL A 77 4.09 1.10 -8.53
CA VAL A 77 3.34 0.68 -7.35
C VAL A 77 2.38 1.78 -6.91
N ARG A 78 1.28 1.38 -6.25
CA ARG A 78 0.22 2.30 -5.78
C ARG A 78 0.17 2.46 -4.27
N HIS A 79 0.95 1.66 -3.54
CA HIS A 79 0.93 1.57 -2.10
C HIS A 79 2.38 1.53 -1.62
N LEU A 80 2.73 2.41 -0.69
CA LEU A 80 4.05 2.47 -0.08
C LEU A 80 3.89 2.42 1.44
N PRO A 81 4.43 1.39 2.12
CA PRO A 81 4.55 1.41 3.56
C PRO A 81 5.41 2.59 4.00
N VAL A 82 4.94 3.31 5.02
CA VAL A 82 5.66 4.43 5.64
C VAL A 82 6.33 3.93 6.91
N VAL A 83 7.63 4.17 7.04
CA VAL A 83 8.44 3.70 8.18
C VAL A 83 9.07 4.85 8.96
N ASP A 84 9.40 4.61 10.23
CA ASP A 84 10.17 5.54 11.06
C ASP A 84 11.69 5.47 10.77
N SER A 85 12.50 6.19 11.56
CA SER A 85 13.97 6.18 11.45
C SER A 85 14.61 4.83 11.77
N GLU A 86 13.91 3.97 12.52
CA GLU A 86 14.35 2.60 12.87
C GLU A 86 13.85 1.57 11.84
N GLY A 87 13.10 2.00 10.82
CA GLY A 87 12.55 1.11 9.78
C GLY A 87 11.26 0.40 10.20
N ARG A 88 10.62 0.81 11.30
CA ARG A 88 9.35 0.23 11.77
C ARG A 88 8.18 0.87 11.05
N LEU A 89 7.17 0.07 10.73
CA LEU A 89 5.94 0.54 10.10
C LEU A 89 5.20 1.55 11.00
N VAL A 90 4.92 2.74 10.46
CA VAL A 90 4.11 3.78 11.11
C VAL A 90 2.85 4.13 10.33
N GLY A 91 2.75 3.73 9.06
CA GLY A 91 1.56 3.97 8.25
C GLY A 91 1.70 3.44 6.83
N ILE A 92 0.77 3.86 5.98
CA ILE A 92 0.79 3.59 4.54
C ILE A 92 0.38 4.86 3.81
N ILE A 93 1.00 5.10 2.67
CA ILE A 93 0.56 6.12 1.72
C ILE A 93 0.26 5.47 0.39
N THR A 94 -0.82 5.91 -0.25
CA THR A 94 -1.35 5.33 -1.48
C THR A 94 -1.51 6.40 -2.55
N SER A 95 -1.58 5.98 -3.80
CA SER A 95 -1.89 6.89 -4.90
C SER A 95 -3.27 7.55 -4.74
N ARG A 96 -4.20 6.91 -4.01
CA ARG A 96 -5.50 7.49 -3.69
C ARG A 96 -5.37 8.68 -2.75
N ASP A 97 -4.51 8.58 -1.74
CA ASP A 97 -4.25 9.69 -0.80
C ASP A 97 -3.67 10.90 -1.55
N VAL A 98 -2.82 10.65 -2.55
CA VAL A 98 -2.26 11.72 -3.41
C VAL A 98 -3.35 12.40 -4.24
N VAL A 99 -4.26 11.64 -4.84
CA VAL A 99 -5.38 12.19 -5.61
C VAL A 99 -6.30 13.00 -4.71
N GLU A 100 -6.70 12.45 -3.56
CA GLU A 100 -7.58 13.15 -2.61
C GLU A 100 -6.96 14.44 -2.09
N LEU A 101 -5.66 14.45 -1.80
CA LEU A 101 -4.94 15.67 -1.42
C LEU A 101 -4.91 16.69 -2.58
N THR A 102 -4.71 16.22 -3.81
CA THR A 102 -4.68 17.07 -5.01
C THR A 102 -6.05 17.71 -5.26
N GLU A 103 -7.13 16.95 -5.17
CA GLU A 103 -8.50 17.46 -5.29
C GLU A 103 -8.79 18.55 -4.25
N ARG A 104 -8.45 18.29 -2.98
CA ARG A 104 -8.59 19.28 -1.89
C ARG A 104 -7.78 20.55 -2.17
N TYR A 105 -6.55 20.40 -2.65
CA TYR A 105 -5.70 21.53 -3.01
C TYR A 105 -6.30 22.35 -4.16
N LEU A 106 -6.71 21.69 -5.24
CA LEU A 106 -7.31 22.36 -6.40
C LEU A 106 -8.61 23.08 -6.05
N ALA A 107 -9.47 22.48 -5.22
CA ALA A 107 -10.66 23.13 -4.68
C ALA A 107 -10.30 24.38 -3.87
N SER A 108 -9.33 24.27 -2.95
CA SER A 108 -8.87 25.41 -2.12
C SER A 108 -8.23 26.55 -2.94
N ALA A 109 -7.66 26.22 -4.10
CA ALA A 109 -7.04 27.17 -5.01
C ALA A 109 -8.02 27.69 -6.08
N GLY A 110 -9.29 27.30 -6.04
CA GLY A 110 -10.34 27.79 -6.93
C GLY A 110 -10.35 27.17 -8.34
N TYR A 111 -9.64 26.05 -8.53
CA TYR A 111 -9.60 25.33 -9.82
C TYR A 111 -10.73 24.31 -10.00
N ILE A 112 -11.45 23.98 -8.93
CA ILE A 112 -12.62 23.08 -8.94
C ILE A 112 -13.72 23.75 -8.13
N THR A 113 -14.88 23.99 -8.76
CA THR A 113 -16.12 24.38 -8.10
C THR A 113 -16.97 23.13 -7.87
N GLU A 114 -17.60 23.02 -6.69
CA GLU A 114 -18.61 21.98 -6.39
C GLU A 114 -19.73 21.93 -7.44
#